data_AF-A0A239P432-F1
#
_entry.id   AF-A0A239P432-F1
#
_cell.length_a   1.000
_cell.length_b   1.000
_cell.length_c   1.000
_cell.angle_alpha   90.00
_cell.angle_beta   90.00
_cell.angle_gamma   90.00
#
_symmetry.space_group_name_H-M   'P 1'
#
loop_
_entity.id
_entity.type
_entity.pdbx_description
1 polymer ?
#
loop_
_entity_poly.entity_id
_entity_poly.type
_entity_poly.pdbx_seq_one_letter_code
_entity_poly.pdbx_strand_id
1 'polypeptide(L)'
;MTKWAYDEDRTYHGVWDRGTGESWIEAELAEYGPTERLKVIVLRRLEPTGEMAYRVGEMGWGYNGGGTSAAASAILADALGQEPSSELREAFCEDVLSQFMDEWRLRRGAVLRWVRGWCAQHNVTDLPDVVAQLPPVDSYKYGERPAAVTEQQHRRVSGKPGRPIR
;
A
#
# COMPACT_ATOMS: atom_id res chain seq x y z
N MET A 1 -20.90 11.77 -14.05
CA MET A 1 -20.53 10.35 -13.80
C MET A 1 -19.63 10.34 -12.59
N THR A 2 -20.16 9.93 -11.44
CA THR A 2 -19.42 9.88 -10.18
C THR A 2 -18.43 8.72 -10.24
N LYS A 3 -17.15 9.03 -10.43
CA LYS A 3 -16.07 8.06 -10.33
C LYS A 3 -15.99 7.64 -8.86
N TRP A 4 -16.54 6.48 -8.52
CA TRP A 4 -16.43 5.95 -7.15
C TRP A 4 -14.97 5.60 -6.86
N ALA A 5 -14.52 5.84 -5.63
CA ALA A 5 -13.14 5.67 -5.15
C ALA A 5 -12.55 4.24 -5.22
N TYR A 6 -13.28 3.28 -5.80
CA TYR A 6 -12.78 1.92 -6.04
C TYR A 6 -11.64 1.85 -7.06
N ASP A 7 -11.52 2.85 -7.95
CA ASP A 7 -10.41 2.97 -8.91
C ASP A 7 -9.05 3.28 -8.24
N GLU A 8 -9.00 3.50 -6.92
CA GLU A 8 -7.77 3.81 -6.18
C GLU A 8 -7.44 2.83 -5.05
N ASP A 9 -8.25 1.79 -4.86
CA ASP A 9 -7.98 0.86 -3.78
C ASP A 9 -6.80 -0.06 -4.12
N ARG A 10 -5.89 -0.18 -3.16
CA ARG A 10 -4.60 -0.85 -3.32
C ARG A 10 -4.22 -1.58 -2.04
N THR A 11 -3.40 -2.60 -2.22
CA THR A 11 -2.81 -3.35 -1.12
C THR A 11 -1.33 -3.03 -1.05
N TYR A 12 -0.86 -2.63 0.12
CA TYR A 12 0.54 -2.53 0.44
C TYR A 12 1.06 -3.91 0.79
N HIS A 13 2.21 -4.26 0.25
CA HIS A 13 2.87 -5.52 0.51
C HIS A 13 4.33 -5.25 0.88
N GLY A 14 4.70 -5.60 2.11
CA GLY A 14 6.11 -5.65 2.50
C GLY A 14 6.75 -6.95 2.02
N VAL A 15 7.75 -6.82 1.15
CA VAL A 15 8.55 -7.92 0.61
C VAL A 15 9.94 -7.91 1.25
N TRP A 16 10.38 -9.06 1.75
CA TRP A 16 11.75 -9.26 2.22
C TRP A 16 12.45 -10.33 1.39
N ASP A 17 13.50 -9.95 0.67
CA ASP A 17 14.37 -10.90 -0.01
C ASP A 17 15.38 -11.48 1.01
N ARG A 18 15.16 -12.74 1.38
CA ARG A 18 16.03 -13.48 2.32
C ARG A 18 17.44 -13.75 1.77
N GLY A 19 17.62 -13.73 0.45
CA GLY A 19 18.91 -13.96 -0.18
C GLY A 19 19.82 -12.73 -0.11
N THR A 20 19.26 -11.54 -0.32
CA THR A 20 19.99 -10.27 -0.32
C THR A 20 19.89 -9.51 1.00
N GLY A 21 18.87 -9.80 1.81
CA GLY A 21 18.52 -9.04 3.00
C GLY A 21 17.74 -7.75 2.70
N GLU A 22 17.45 -7.46 1.43
CA GLU A 22 16.76 -6.23 1.02
C GLU A 22 15.26 -6.29 1.31
N SER A 23 14.70 -5.15 1.74
CA SER A 23 13.27 -5.01 2.02
C SER A 23 12.66 -3.83 1.26
N TRP A 24 11.42 -4.00 0.78
CA TRP A 24 10.69 -2.94 0.10
C TRP A 24 9.18 -3.12 0.19
N ILE A 25 8.46 -2.05 -0.13
CA ILE A 25 7.00 -2.06 -0.14
C ILE A 25 6.48 -1.88 -1.56
N GLU A 26 5.58 -2.75 -1.98
CA GLU A 26 4.87 -2.69 -3.24
C GLU A 26 3.43 -2.22 -2.99
N ALA A 27 2.96 -1.26 -3.79
CA ALA A 27 1.54 -0.99 -3.92
C ALA A 27 1.00 -1.84 -5.07
N GLU A 28 0.10 -2.75 -4.75
CA GLU A 28 -0.51 -3.71 -5.66
C GLU A 28 -1.97 -3.34 -5.90
N LEU A 29 -2.50 -3.70 -7.08
CA LEU A 29 -3.95 -3.65 -7.31
C LEU A 29 -4.66 -4.46 -6.22
N ALA A 30 -5.72 -3.93 -5.65
CA ALA A 30 -6.43 -4.61 -4.58
C ALA A 30 -7.06 -5.93 -5.08
N GLU A 31 -6.46 -7.06 -4.70
CA GLU A 31 -7.06 -8.38 -4.86
C GLU A 31 -7.56 -8.93 -3.52
N TYR A 32 -8.78 -9.46 -3.56
CA TYR A 32 -9.43 -10.14 -2.45
C TYR A 32 -9.20 -11.65 -2.60
N GLY A 33 -8.78 -12.32 -1.53
CA GLY A 33 -8.58 -13.76 -1.53
C GLY A 33 -7.55 -14.23 -0.50
N PRO A 34 -7.36 -15.55 -0.36
CA PRO A 34 -6.28 -16.11 0.46
C PRO A 34 -4.91 -15.56 -0.01
N THR A 35 -3.92 -15.60 0.88
CA THR A 35 -2.59 -14.98 0.77
C THR A 35 -1.73 -15.45 -0.42
N GLU A 36 -2.23 -16.32 -1.29
CA GLU A 36 -1.47 -16.91 -2.39
C GLU A 36 -1.34 -15.94 -3.59
N ARG A 37 -0.10 -15.59 -3.94
CA ARG A 37 0.28 -14.59 -4.98
C ARG A 37 0.25 -15.19 -6.38
N LEU A 38 -0.90 -15.59 -6.90
CA LEU A 38 -0.96 -16.21 -8.24
C LEU A 38 -1.01 -15.18 -9.40
N LYS A 39 -1.59 -13.98 -9.19
CA LYS A 39 -1.78 -12.94 -10.23
C LYS A 39 -1.67 -11.51 -9.70
N VAL A 40 -0.56 -11.20 -9.02
CA VAL A 40 -0.33 -9.84 -8.51
C VAL A 40 -0.03 -8.87 -9.65
N ILE A 41 -0.76 -7.74 -9.68
CA ILE A 41 -0.43 -6.58 -10.50
C ILE A 41 0.20 -5.52 -9.59
N VAL A 42 1.52 -5.40 -9.65
CA VAL A 42 2.25 -4.33 -8.96
C VAL A 42 2.01 -3.01 -9.70
N LEU A 43 1.48 -2.02 -9.00
CA LEU A 43 1.26 -0.68 -9.53
C LEU A 43 2.53 0.16 -9.44
N ARG A 44 3.26 0.04 -8.33
CA ARG A 44 4.51 0.76 -8.06
C ARG A 44 5.22 0.19 -6.82
N ARG A 45 6.53 0.43 -6.74
CA ARG A 45 7.32 0.31 -5.50
C ARG A 45 7.28 1.67 -4.78
N LEU A 46 7.12 1.64 -3.47
CA LEU A 46 7.08 2.87 -2.66
C LEU A 46 8.48 3.32 -2.28
N GLU A 47 8.61 4.62 -2.05
CA GLU A 47 9.81 5.26 -1.50
C GLU A 47 9.41 6.12 -0.30
N PRO A 48 10.27 6.25 0.71
CA PRO A 48 10.00 7.14 1.83
C PRO A 48 10.01 8.60 1.36
N THR A 49 9.15 9.41 1.96
CA THR A 49 9.05 10.84 1.65
C THR A 49 9.48 11.69 2.84
N GLY A 50 9.62 12.99 2.60
CA GLY A 50 9.78 13.97 3.67
C GLY A 50 11.10 13.84 4.43
N GLU A 51 11.01 13.95 5.75
CA GLU A 51 12.13 13.73 6.67
C GLU A 51 12.80 12.35 6.46
N MET A 52 12.09 11.35 5.93
CA MET A 52 12.63 10.01 5.72
C MET A 52 13.20 9.78 4.31
N ALA A 53 13.17 10.77 3.41
CA ALA A 53 13.61 10.60 2.03
C ALA A 53 15.07 10.17 1.89
N TYR A 54 15.93 10.48 2.89
CA TYR A 54 17.33 10.04 2.89
C TYR A 54 17.50 8.53 3.16
N ARG A 55 16.45 7.82 3.58
CA ARG A 55 16.44 6.39 3.91
C ARG A 55 15.91 5.52 2.77
N VAL A 56 16.02 5.98 1.52
CA VAL A 56 15.65 5.16 0.35
C VAL A 56 16.43 3.85 0.39
N GLY A 57 15.70 2.72 0.27
CA GLY A 57 16.30 1.38 0.37
C GLY A 57 16.40 0.83 1.80
N GLU A 58 16.12 1.64 2.83
CA GLU A 58 16.15 1.23 4.24
C GLU A 58 14.74 1.18 4.84
N MET A 59 13.85 0.37 4.25
CA MET A 59 12.44 0.29 4.67
C MET A 59 12.11 -0.96 5.49
N GLY A 60 13.07 -1.54 6.23
CA GLY A 60 12.86 -2.80 6.95
C GLY A 60 11.86 -2.70 8.12
N TRP A 61 11.11 -3.78 8.38
CA TRP A 61 10.12 -3.92 9.47
C TRP A 61 10.33 -5.18 10.32
N GLY A 62 9.52 -5.34 11.38
CA GLY A 62 9.57 -6.50 12.27
C GLY A 62 10.91 -6.64 13.02
N TYR A 63 11.29 -7.87 13.35
CA TYR A 63 12.50 -8.19 14.15
C TYR A 63 13.82 -7.78 13.49
N ASN A 64 13.83 -7.51 12.19
CA ASN A 64 15.04 -7.22 11.41
C ASN A 64 15.05 -5.78 10.84
N GLY A 65 14.11 -4.92 11.25
CA GLY A 65 13.87 -3.63 10.62
C GLY A 65 14.42 -2.43 11.39
N GLY A 66 15.47 -1.78 10.86
CA GLY A 66 15.90 -0.43 11.27
C GLY A 66 15.18 0.71 10.54
N GLY A 67 14.16 0.39 9.74
CA GLY A 67 13.55 1.24 8.71
C GLY A 67 12.04 1.42 8.82
N THR A 68 11.43 1.03 9.93
CA THR A 68 9.96 1.02 10.11
C THR A 68 9.36 2.42 9.98
N SER A 69 10.04 3.46 10.46
CA SER A 69 9.67 4.85 10.22
C SER A 69 9.62 5.23 8.74
N ALA A 70 10.59 4.77 7.95
CA ALA A 70 10.66 5.05 6.51
C ALA A 70 9.54 4.30 5.75
N ALA A 71 9.29 3.04 6.12
CA ALA A 71 8.16 2.27 5.66
C ALA A 71 6.81 2.95 6.00
N ALA A 72 6.65 3.45 7.23
CA ALA A 72 5.45 4.17 7.66
C ALA A 72 5.24 5.45 6.84
N SER A 73 6.31 6.23 6.63
CA SER A 73 6.29 7.43 5.78
C SER A 73 5.76 7.10 4.39
N ALA A 74 6.36 6.09 3.74
CA ALA A 74 6.01 5.69 2.39
C ALA A 74 4.53 5.24 2.27
N ILE A 75 4.06 4.41 3.20
CA ILE A 75 2.68 3.89 3.20
C ILE A 75 1.68 5.02 3.44
N LEU A 76 1.90 5.83 4.47
CA LEU A 76 0.98 6.91 4.83
C LEU A 76 0.96 7.99 3.74
N ALA A 77 2.11 8.35 3.17
CA ALA A 77 2.18 9.32 2.09
C ALA A 77 1.38 8.85 0.87
N ASP A 78 1.56 7.60 0.47
CA ASP A 78 0.80 7.02 -0.63
C ASP A 78 -0.69 6.87 -0.28
N ALA A 79 -1.04 6.51 0.95
CA ALA A 79 -2.43 6.33 1.38
C ALA A 79 -3.19 7.66 1.40
N LEU A 80 -2.58 8.70 1.97
CA LEU A 80 -3.18 10.02 2.18
C LEU A 80 -3.09 10.91 0.94
N GLY A 81 -2.13 10.65 0.05
CA GLY A 81 -1.83 11.53 -1.08
C GLY A 81 -1.05 12.78 -0.69
N GLN A 82 -0.49 12.80 0.53
CA GLN A 82 0.31 13.90 1.07
C GLN A 82 1.23 13.39 2.17
N GLU A 83 2.27 14.16 2.50
CA GLU A 83 3.23 13.81 3.54
C GLU A 83 2.56 13.71 4.93
N PRO A 84 2.78 12.63 5.69
CA PRO A 84 2.26 12.51 7.05
C PRO A 84 3.05 13.36 8.04
N SER A 85 2.42 13.79 9.14
CA SER A 85 3.18 14.37 10.26
C SER A 85 4.06 13.31 10.93
N SER A 86 5.11 13.74 11.62
CA SER A 86 6.00 12.83 12.33
C SER A 86 5.29 12.08 13.46
N GLU A 87 4.33 12.70 14.16
CA GLU A 87 3.55 12.01 15.19
C GLU A 87 2.68 10.89 14.62
N LEU A 88 1.98 11.15 13.50
CA LEU A 88 1.16 10.14 12.83
C LEU A 88 2.03 8.98 12.31
N ARG A 89 3.19 9.33 11.75
CA ARG A 89 4.17 8.36 11.21
C ARG A 89 4.72 7.43 12.29
N GLU A 90 5.17 7.98 13.43
CA GLU A 90 5.69 7.15 14.51
C GLU A 90 4.59 6.31 15.17
N ALA A 91 3.39 6.87 15.37
CA ALA A 91 2.27 6.10 15.90
C ALA A 91 1.89 4.92 14.97
N PHE A 92 1.89 5.13 13.65
CA PHE A 92 1.62 4.05 12.69
C PHE A 92 2.74 2.99 12.69
N CYS A 93 3.98 3.42 12.83
CA CYS A 93 5.13 2.54 12.99
C CYS A 93 4.94 1.64 14.23
N GLU A 94 4.60 2.22 15.38
CA GLU A 94 4.41 1.50 16.65
C GLU A 94 3.18 0.58 16.63
N ASP A 95 2.02 1.06 16.19
CA ASP A 95 0.77 0.30 16.29
C ASP A 95 0.61 -0.76 15.20
N VAL A 96 1.20 -0.54 14.02
CA VAL A 96 0.92 -1.36 12.82
C VAL A 96 2.17 -2.08 12.35
N LEU A 97 3.22 -1.36 11.96
CA LEU A 97 4.38 -1.98 11.30
C LEU A 97 5.24 -2.82 12.24
N SER A 98 5.30 -2.46 13.53
CA SER A 98 6.01 -3.25 14.54
C SER A 98 5.43 -4.66 14.73
N GLN A 99 4.16 -4.85 14.34
CA GLN A 99 3.43 -6.11 14.52
C GLN A 99 3.55 -7.05 13.31
N PHE A 100 4.16 -6.59 12.21
CA PHE A 100 4.26 -7.38 10.99
C PHE A 100 5.45 -8.35 10.98
N MET A 101 5.21 -9.51 10.38
CA MET A 101 6.24 -10.50 10.09
C MET A 101 7.00 -10.14 8.81
N ASP A 102 7.94 -10.99 8.40
CA ASP A 102 8.77 -10.82 7.19
C ASP A 102 7.97 -10.41 5.94
N GLU A 103 6.86 -11.08 5.67
CA GLU A 103 5.95 -10.78 4.56
C GLU A 103 4.56 -10.48 5.10
N TRP A 104 3.91 -9.46 4.56
CA TRP A 104 2.60 -9.01 5.04
C TRP A 104 1.82 -8.26 3.96
N ARG A 105 0.49 -8.22 4.10
CA ARG A 105 -0.38 -7.43 3.23
C ARG A 105 -1.26 -6.51 4.05
N LEU A 106 -1.34 -5.25 3.66
CA LEU A 106 -2.14 -4.23 4.32
C LEU A 106 -2.91 -3.41 3.30
N ARG A 107 -4.24 -3.41 3.39
CA ARG A 107 -5.07 -2.61 2.47
C ARG A 107 -5.02 -1.13 2.79
N ARG A 108 -5.05 -0.29 1.75
CA ARG A 108 -5.20 1.17 1.91
C ARG A 108 -6.41 1.54 2.76
N GLY A 109 -7.55 0.88 2.53
CA GLY A 109 -8.74 1.11 3.37
C GLY A 109 -8.53 0.81 4.86
N ALA A 110 -7.66 -0.15 5.22
CA ALA A 110 -7.30 -0.40 6.61
C ALA A 110 -6.40 0.70 7.17
N VAL A 111 -5.40 1.17 6.39
CA VAL A 111 -4.56 2.32 6.75
C VAL A 111 -5.41 3.56 7.02
N LEU A 112 -6.29 3.93 6.09
CA LEU A 112 -7.12 5.13 6.22
C LEU A 112 -8.08 5.05 7.42
N ARG A 113 -8.63 3.86 7.71
CA ARG A 113 -9.47 3.65 8.91
C ARG A 113 -8.67 3.76 10.20
N TRP A 114 -7.44 3.23 10.21
CA TRP A 114 -6.54 3.40 11.35
C TRP A 114 -6.23 4.89 11.57
N VAL A 115 -5.88 5.63 10.52
CA VAL A 115 -5.62 7.08 10.59
C VAL A 115 -6.83 7.83 11.15
N ARG A 116 -8.04 7.51 10.67
CA ARG A 116 -9.27 8.11 11.20
C ARG A 116 -9.44 7.85 12.70
N GLY A 117 -9.14 6.64 13.16
CA GLY A 117 -9.18 6.27 14.57
C GLY A 117 -8.15 7.05 15.41
N TRP A 118 -6.91 7.13 14.92
CA TRP A 118 -5.84 7.89 15.57
C TRP A 118 -6.19 9.38 15.70
N CYS A 119 -6.70 10.00 14.62
CA CYS A 119 -7.13 11.40 14.65
C CYS A 119 -8.25 11.65 15.67
N ALA A 120 -9.22 10.74 15.76
CA ALA A 120 -10.31 10.83 16.73
C ALA A 120 -9.79 10.75 18.18
N GLN A 121 -8.79 9.91 18.46
CA GLN A 121 -8.17 9.80 19.78
C GLN A 121 -7.37 11.05 20.18
N HIS A 122 -6.81 11.76 19.20
CA HIS A 122 -5.97 12.94 19.41
C HIS A 122 -6.69 14.27 19.19
N ASN A 123 -8.02 14.26 19.02
CA ASN A 123 -8.85 15.44 18.73
C ASN A 123 -8.40 16.23 17.47
N VAL A 124 -7.82 15.53 16.50
CA VAL A 124 -7.47 16.12 15.20
C VAL A 124 -8.75 16.21 14.37
N THR A 125 -9.21 17.43 14.13
CA THR A 125 -10.48 17.72 13.44
C THR A 125 -10.30 18.06 11.96
N ASP A 126 -9.12 18.55 11.58
CA ASP A 126 -8.77 18.82 10.19
C ASP A 126 -8.26 17.54 9.52
N LEU A 127 -9.18 16.77 8.97
CA LEU A 127 -8.89 15.48 8.34
C LEU A 127 -8.64 15.66 6.84
N PRO A 128 -7.67 14.92 6.27
CA PRO A 128 -7.55 14.82 4.82
C PRO A 128 -8.86 14.30 4.21
N ASP A 129 -9.28 14.82 3.06
CA ASP A 129 -10.53 14.47 2.39
C ASP A 129 -10.72 12.95 2.25
N VAL A 130 -9.65 12.24 1.90
CA VAL A 130 -9.67 10.78 1.74
C VAL A 130 -9.96 10.01 3.03
N VAL A 131 -9.67 10.61 4.20
CA VAL A 131 -9.97 10.06 5.52
C VAL A 131 -11.39 10.46 5.95
N ALA A 132 -11.76 11.72 5.73
CA ALA A 132 -13.07 12.26 6.08
C ALA A 132 -14.21 11.58 5.31
N GLN A 133 -13.97 11.27 4.03
CA GLN A 133 -14.95 10.71 3.10
C GLN A 133 -14.93 9.17 3.05
N LEU A 134 -14.27 8.51 4.01
CA LEU A 134 -14.25 7.06 4.06
C LEU A 134 -15.67 6.49 4.15
N PRO A 135 -16.02 5.55 3.26
CA PRO A 135 -17.30 4.88 3.38
C PRO A 135 -17.37 4.14 4.73
N PRO A 136 -18.60 3.92 5.26
CA PRO A 136 -18.80 3.01 6.38
C PRO A 136 -18.11 1.67 6.12
N VAL A 137 -17.82 0.93 7.19
CA VAL A 137 -17.37 -0.46 7.04
C VAL A 137 -18.53 -1.25 6.46
N ASP A 138 -18.59 -1.31 5.13
CA ASP A 138 -19.48 -2.24 4.45
C ASP A 138 -19.07 -3.64 4.90
N SER A 139 -20.02 -4.35 5.49
CA SER A 139 -19.91 -5.78 5.79
C SER A 139 -19.93 -6.54 4.45
N TYR A 140 -18.84 -6.42 3.69
CA TYR A 140 -18.70 -7.09 2.41
C TYR A 140 -18.80 -8.59 2.63
N LYS A 141 -19.88 -9.17 2.08
CA LYS A 141 -20.07 -10.62 2.04
C LYS A 141 -18.98 -11.22 1.16
N TYR A 142 -18.15 -12.06 1.76
CA TYR A 142 -17.14 -12.86 1.07
C TYR A 142 -17.79 -13.65 -0.08
N GLY A 143 -17.54 -13.28 -1.34
CA GLY A 143 -18.02 -14.04 -2.51
C GLY A 143 -18.54 -13.24 -3.71
N GLU A 144 -18.89 -11.96 -3.55
CA GLU A 144 -19.33 -11.13 -4.68
C GLU A 144 -18.13 -10.44 -5.33
N ARG A 145 -17.46 -11.17 -6.22
CA ARG A 145 -16.45 -10.59 -7.13
C ARG A 145 -17.19 -9.61 -8.06
N PRO A 146 -16.89 -8.30 -8.08
CA PRO A 146 -17.41 -7.43 -9.13
C PRO A 146 -16.94 -7.98 -10.48
N ALA A 147 -17.88 -8.11 -11.41
CA ALA A 147 -17.65 -8.75 -12.70
C ALA A 147 -16.43 -8.13 -13.39
N ALA A 148 -15.59 -9.02 -13.92
CA ALA A 148 -14.30 -8.78 -14.55
C ALA A 148 -14.19 -7.45 -15.31
N VAL A 149 -13.13 -6.69 -15.03
CA VAL A 149 -12.58 -5.73 -15.99
C VAL A 149 -12.13 -6.55 -17.21
N THR A 150 -12.95 -6.52 -18.26
CA THR A 150 -12.79 -7.33 -19.46
C THR A 150 -11.45 -7.05 -20.15
N GLU A 151 -10.72 -8.12 -20.46
CA GLU A 151 -9.37 -8.25 -21.00
C GLU A 151 -9.10 -7.59 -22.39
N GLN A 152 -9.92 -6.65 -22.84
CA GLN A 152 -9.94 -6.23 -24.26
C GLN A 152 -9.12 -4.98 -24.64
N GLN A 153 -8.45 -4.28 -23.71
CA GLN A 153 -7.71 -3.04 -24.06
C GLN A 153 -6.18 -3.14 -24.22
N HIS A 154 -5.53 -4.27 -23.91
CA HIS A 154 -4.05 -4.32 -23.93
C HIS A 154 -3.41 -4.89 -25.21
N ARG A 155 -4.19 -5.21 -26.25
CA ARG A 155 -3.63 -5.80 -27.49
C ARG A 155 -2.97 -4.82 -28.48
N ARG A 156 -2.55 -3.63 -28.03
CA ARG A 156 -1.96 -2.60 -28.92
C ARG A 156 -0.52 -2.21 -28.64
N VAL A 157 0.32 -3.04 -28.03
CA VAL A 157 1.78 -2.84 -28.13
C VAL A 157 2.53 -4.17 -28.12
N SER A 158 2.56 -4.88 -29.25
CA SER A 158 3.58 -5.91 -29.50
C SER A 158 4.01 -5.93 -30.97
N GLY A 159 4.79 -4.92 -31.34
CA GLY A 159 5.63 -4.98 -32.55
C GLY A 159 7.01 -5.51 -32.18
N LYS A 160 7.30 -6.77 -32.50
CA LYS A 160 8.69 -7.27 -32.64
C LYS A 160 9.26 -6.86 -34.01
N PRO A 161 10.58 -6.71 -34.13
CA PRO A 161 11.42 -7.82 -34.64
C PRO A 161 12.69 -7.98 -33.77
N GLY A 162 13.16 -9.17 -33.41
CA GLY A 162 13.59 -10.25 -34.31
C GLY A 162 15.05 -10.02 -34.73
N ARG A 163 16.04 -10.53 -33.97
CA ARG A 163 17.43 -10.68 -34.43
C ARG A 163 17.86 -12.15 -34.29
N PRO A 164 18.53 -12.73 -35.31
CA PRO A 164 18.98 -14.11 -35.27
C PRO A 164 20.29 -14.22 -34.47
N ILE A 165 20.39 -15.28 -33.67
CA ILE A 165 21.66 -15.66 -33.02
C ILE A 165 22.34 -16.66 -33.96
N ARG A 166 23.62 -16.41 -34.24
CA ARG A 166 24.53 -17.28 -35.01
C ARG A 166 24.89 -18.53 -34.23
#